data_AF-A0ABC8EHC2-F1
#
_entry.id   AF-A0ABC8EHC2-F1
#
_cell.length_a   1.000
_cell.length_b   1.000
_cell.length_c   1.000
_cell.angle_alpha   90.00
_cell.angle_beta   90.00
_cell.angle_gamma   90.00
#
_symmetry.space_group_name_H-M   'P 1'
#
loop_
_entity.id
_entity.type
_entity.pdbx_description
1 polymer ?
#
loop_
_entity_poly.entity_id
_entity_poly.type
_entity_poly.pdbx_seq_one_letter_code
_entity_poly.pdbx_strand_id
1 'polypeptide(L)'
;MRNIFKEAHKMTREIKKEYKKVDYRTQFGLCLSYLLSKKDNKVTWETIANACEEAVDDLGMTNYYVNNWVKGNNDRSYIELRYYRKGKCKSTVKCGYWDNNKNVYVPENKYVRQYNVLKKEYI
;
A
#
# COMPACT_ATOMS: atom_id res chain seq x y z
N MET A 1 -11.55 20.69 8.47
CA MET A 1 -10.34 20.32 9.24
C MET A 1 -10.63 20.03 10.72
N ARG A 2 -11.42 20.86 11.43
CA ARG A 2 -11.74 20.65 12.87
C ARG A 2 -12.20 19.22 13.26
N ASN A 3 -12.98 18.53 12.43
CA ASN A 3 -13.42 17.16 12.73
C ASN A 3 -12.31 16.11 12.61
N ILE A 4 -11.41 16.26 11.64
CA ILE A 4 -10.28 15.33 11.42
C ILE A 4 -9.32 15.35 12.61
N PHE A 5 -9.02 16.54 13.14
CA PHE A 5 -8.18 16.67 14.34
C PHE A 5 -8.83 16.02 15.56
N LYS A 6 -10.16 16.16 15.74
CA LYS A 6 -10.88 15.51 16.84
C LYS A 6 -10.84 14.00 16.72
N GLU A 7 -11.02 13.47 15.51
CA GLU A 7 -11.00 12.04 15.23
C GLU A 7 -9.60 11.45 15.38
N ALA A 8 -8.57 12.14 14.87
CA ALA A 8 -7.17 11.77 15.09
C ALA A 8 -6.85 11.68 16.59
N HIS A 9 -7.22 12.69 17.37
CA HIS A 9 -7.02 12.69 18.83
C HIS A 9 -7.76 11.52 19.53
N LYS A 10 -8.96 11.18 19.07
CA LYS A 10 -9.73 10.05 19.61
C LYS A 10 -8.99 8.73 19.36
N MET A 11 -8.62 8.47 18.11
CA MET A 11 -7.86 7.26 17.73
C MET A 11 -6.54 7.17 18.51
N THR A 12 -5.79 8.26 18.62
CA THR A 12 -4.52 8.27 19.38
C THR A 12 -4.73 7.94 20.86
N ARG A 13 -5.80 8.44 21.49
CA ARG A 13 -6.11 8.14 22.90
C ARG A 13 -6.46 6.67 23.10
N GLU A 14 -7.22 6.08 22.18
CA GLU A 14 -7.58 4.65 22.21
C GLU A 14 -6.31 3.79 22.08
N ILE A 15 -5.46 4.07 21.10
CA ILE A 15 -4.18 3.36 20.89
C ILE A 15 -3.25 3.51 22.11
N LYS A 16 -3.13 4.71 22.69
CA LYS A 16 -2.29 4.93 23.88
C LYS A 16 -2.84 4.21 25.12
N LYS A 17 -4.17 4.06 25.22
CA LYS A 17 -4.83 3.34 26.32
C LYS A 17 -4.50 1.84 26.25
N GLU A 18 -4.55 1.27 25.06
CA GLU A 18 -4.20 -0.14 24.80
C GLU A 18 -2.68 -0.37 24.87
N TYR A 19 -1.90 0.49 24.23
CA TYR A 19 -0.45 0.44 24.14
C TYR A 19 0.20 1.61 24.89
N LYS A 20 0.31 1.48 26.21
CA LYS A 20 0.84 2.53 27.11
C LYS A 20 2.22 3.07 26.73
N LYS A 21 3.04 2.31 26.00
CA LYS A 21 4.41 2.70 25.59
C LYS A 21 4.47 3.62 24.36
N VAL A 22 3.38 3.77 23.60
CA VAL A 22 3.38 4.54 22.35
C VAL A 22 3.59 6.04 22.60
N ASP A 23 4.45 6.72 21.84
CA ASP A 23 4.58 8.17 21.91
C ASP A 23 3.33 8.86 21.33
N TYR A 24 2.68 9.72 22.12
CA TYR A 24 1.39 10.31 21.75
C TYR A 24 1.53 11.23 20.54
N ARG A 25 2.62 12.00 20.45
CA ARG A 25 2.82 12.98 19.38
C ARG A 25 3.04 12.28 18.05
N THR A 26 3.88 11.25 18.04
CA THR A 26 4.13 10.40 16.87
C THR A 26 2.85 9.71 16.41
N GLN A 27 2.13 9.07 17.34
CA GLN A 27 0.90 8.36 17.01
C GLN A 27 -0.22 9.30 16.51
N PHE A 28 -0.31 10.50 17.06
CA PHE A 28 -1.22 11.53 16.56
C PHE A 28 -0.91 11.92 15.12
N GLY A 29 0.36 12.12 14.78
CA GLY A 29 0.79 12.37 13.40
C GLY A 29 0.36 11.25 12.45
N LEU A 30 0.52 9.99 12.85
CA LEU A 30 0.10 8.83 12.07
C LEU A 30 -1.42 8.80 11.86
N CYS A 31 -2.22 8.97 12.92
CA CYS A 31 -3.68 9.00 12.82
C CYS A 31 -4.18 10.17 11.96
N LEU A 32 -3.56 11.34 12.08
CA LEU A 32 -3.91 12.52 11.27
C LEU A 32 -3.58 12.31 9.80
N SER A 33 -2.39 11.77 9.48
CA SER A 33 -1.98 11.42 8.12
C SER A 33 -2.96 10.42 7.48
N TYR A 34 -3.33 9.38 8.23
CA TYR A 34 -4.30 8.37 7.80
C TYR A 34 -5.68 8.95 7.49
N LEU A 35 -6.20 9.85 8.32
CA LEU A 35 -7.51 10.46 8.08
C LEU A 35 -7.48 11.47 6.92
N LEU A 36 -6.35 12.16 6.71
CA LEU A 36 -6.16 13.06 5.58
C LEU A 36 -6.05 12.30 4.26
N SER A 37 -5.33 11.17 4.24
CA SER A 37 -5.23 10.33 3.03
C SER A 37 -6.58 9.78 2.60
N LYS A 38 -7.44 9.40 3.56
CA LYS A 38 -8.83 9.01 3.30
C LYS A 38 -9.70 10.12 2.72
N LYS A 39 -9.45 11.38 3.10
CA LYS A 39 -10.30 12.50 2.68
C LYS A 39 -9.97 12.99 1.27
N ASP A 40 -8.70 12.99 0.89
CA ASP A 40 -8.28 13.53 -0.40
C ASP A 40 -8.42 12.52 -1.56
N ASN A 41 -8.93 11.31 -1.32
CA ASN A 41 -8.98 10.19 -2.30
C ASN A 41 -7.65 9.98 -3.04
N LYS A 42 -6.54 10.45 -2.45
CA LYS A 42 -5.25 10.43 -3.07
C LYS A 42 -4.67 9.05 -2.78
N VAL A 43 -4.50 8.26 -3.84
CA VAL A 43 -3.79 7.00 -3.76
C VAL A 43 -2.36 7.29 -3.32
N THR A 44 -2.00 6.85 -2.12
CA THR A 44 -0.63 6.90 -1.60
C THR A 44 0.02 5.53 -1.72
N TRP A 45 1.33 5.46 -1.47
CA TRP A 45 2.02 4.18 -1.37
C TRP A 45 1.41 3.28 -0.30
N GLU A 46 1.03 3.83 0.87
CA GLU A 46 0.38 3.04 1.94
C GLU A 46 -0.97 2.47 1.48
N THR A 47 -1.69 3.21 0.63
CA THR A 47 -2.95 2.73 0.04
C THR A 47 -2.70 1.49 -0.83
N ILE A 48 -1.63 1.52 -1.63
CA ILE A 48 -1.23 0.40 -2.49
C ILE A 48 -0.68 -0.77 -1.68
N ALA A 49 0.14 -0.51 -0.67
CA ALA A 49 0.70 -1.54 0.21
C ALA A 49 -0.42 -2.34 0.90
N ASN A 50 -1.39 -1.65 1.50
CA ASN A 50 -2.56 -2.30 2.11
C ASN A 50 -3.37 -3.09 1.08
N ALA A 51 -3.59 -2.54 -0.12
CA ALA A 51 -4.30 -3.24 -1.18
C ALA A 51 -3.54 -4.50 -1.67
N CYS A 52 -2.20 -4.48 -1.62
CA CYS A 52 -1.39 -5.66 -1.93
C CYS A 52 -1.54 -6.72 -0.83
N GLU A 53 -1.53 -6.34 0.45
CA GLU A 53 -1.76 -7.26 1.57
C GLU A 53 -3.14 -7.93 1.45
N GLU A 54 -4.19 -7.15 1.21
CA GLU A 54 -5.53 -7.70 0.94
C GLU A 54 -5.53 -8.64 -0.27
N ALA A 55 -4.87 -8.26 -1.37
CA ALA A 55 -4.80 -9.09 -2.57
C ALA A 55 -3.99 -10.39 -2.36
N VAL A 56 -3.01 -10.39 -1.44
CA VAL A 56 -2.29 -11.61 -1.06
C VAL A 56 -3.26 -12.60 -0.45
N ASP A 57 -4.10 -12.15 0.49
CA ASP A 57 -5.08 -12.98 1.17
C ASP A 57 -6.19 -13.43 0.19
N ASP A 58 -6.76 -12.49 -0.57
CA ASP A 58 -7.85 -12.74 -1.52
C ASP A 58 -7.47 -13.77 -2.60
N LEU A 59 -6.21 -13.78 -3.04
CA LEU A 59 -5.71 -14.66 -4.09
C LEU A 59 -4.96 -15.90 -3.56
N GLY A 60 -4.84 -16.06 -2.24
CA GLY A 60 -4.11 -17.18 -1.63
C GLY A 60 -2.61 -17.18 -1.94
N MET A 61 -2.02 -16.00 -2.07
CA MET A 61 -0.58 -15.82 -2.30
C MET A 61 0.18 -15.90 -0.96
N THR A 62 1.51 -15.92 -1.01
CA THR A 62 2.33 -15.99 0.21
C THR A 62 2.72 -14.60 0.71
N ASN A 63 3.12 -13.70 -0.19
CA ASN A 63 3.45 -12.31 0.13
C ASN A 63 3.48 -11.47 -1.15
N TYR A 64 3.54 -10.14 -1.01
CA TYR A 64 3.89 -9.23 -2.09
C TYR A 64 5.37 -8.82 -2.03
N TYR A 65 5.90 -8.46 -3.18
CA TYR A 65 7.28 -8.06 -3.40
C TYR A 65 7.31 -6.78 -4.21
N VAL A 66 8.28 -5.94 -3.88
CA VAL A 66 8.51 -4.66 -4.54
C VAL A 66 9.93 -4.65 -5.09
N ASN A 67 10.07 -4.50 -6.40
CA ASN A 67 11.36 -4.46 -7.08
C ASN A 67 11.61 -3.07 -7.67
N ASN A 68 12.64 -2.40 -7.17
CA ASN A 68 12.98 -1.04 -7.58
C ASN A 68 13.82 -1.06 -8.86
N TRP A 69 13.46 -0.19 -9.80
CA TRP A 69 14.12 -0.05 -11.08
C TRP A 69 14.33 1.41 -11.42
N VAL A 70 15.59 1.80 -11.56
CA VAL A 70 15.99 3.17 -11.91
C VAL A 70 16.77 3.12 -13.23
N LYS A 71 16.31 3.86 -14.24
CA LYS A 71 17.01 3.98 -15.54
C LYS A 71 16.68 5.29 -16.24
N GLY A 72 17.72 6.08 -16.49
CA GLY A 72 17.57 7.43 -17.03
C GLY A 72 16.64 8.25 -16.14
N ASN A 73 15.61 8.87 -16.73
CA ASN A 73 14.62 9.67 -15.99
C ASN A 73 13.49 8.82 -15.37
N ASN A 74 13.61 7.49 -15.35
CA ASN A 74 12.59 6.63 -14.76
C ASN A 74 13.06 6.12 -13.40
N ASP A 75 12.18 6.24 -12.40
CA ASP A 75 12.29 5.61 -11.09
C ASP A 75 10.95 4.91 -10.77
N ARG A 76 10.97 3.58 -10.75
CA ARG A 76 9.75 2.74 -10.65
C ARG A 76 9.94 1.62 -9.66
N SER A 77 8.91 1.38 -8.85
CA SER A 77 8.84 0.26 -7.92
C SER A 77 7.81 -0.75 -8.42
N TYR A 78 8.25 -1.81 -9.09
CA TYR A 78 7.38 -2.86 -9.64
C TYR A 78 6.84 -3.77 -8.55
N ILE A 79 5.55 -4.11 -8.64
CA ILE A 79 4.83 -4.83 -7.60
C ILE A 79 4.40 -6.20 -8.10
N GLU A 80 4.66 -7.23 -7.32
CA GLU A 80 4.31 -8.61 -7.63
C GLU A 80 3.82 -9.35 -6.39
N LEU A 81 2.72 -10.08 -6.50
CA LEU A 81 2.33 -11.08 -5.50
C LEU A 81 3.00 -12.40 -5.86
N ARG A 82 3.55 -13.12 -4.87
CA ARG A 82 4.25 -14.38 -5.10
C ARG A 82 3.72 -15.48 -4.20
N TYR A 83 3.50 -16.65 -4.79
CA TYR A 83 3.18 -17.87 -4.05
C TYR A 83 4.40 -18.77 -4.00
N TYR A 84 4.77 -19.18 -2.79
CA TYR A 84 5.89 -20.07 -2.53
C TYR A 84 5.40 -21.43 -2.02
N ARG A 85 6.03 -22.49 -2.52
CA ARG A 85 5.82 -23.85 -2.01
C ARG A 85 7.15 -24.58 -1.94
N LYS A 86 7.48 -25.12 -0.77
CA LYS A 86 8.75 -25.82 -0.49
C LYS A 86 9.97 -24.93 -0.84
N GLY A 87 9.94 -23.66 -0.45
CA GLY A 87 11.02 -22.69 -0.66
C GLY A 87 11.20 -22.21 -2.10
N LYS A 88 10.35 -22.63 -3.05
CA LYS A 88 10.45 -22.20 -4.46
C LYS A 88 9.22 -21.36 -4.83
N CYS A 89 9.45 -20.25 -5.55
CA CYS A 89 8.37 -19.47 -6.15
C CYS A 89 7.69 -20.32 -7.23
N LYS A 90 6.36 -20.44 -7.15
CA LYS A 90 5.54 -21.27 -8.04
C LYS A 90 4.65 -20.45 -8.96
N SER A 91 4.18 -19.31 -8.49
CA SER A 91 3.42 -18.37 -9.32
C SER A 91 3.70 -16.94 -8.89
N THR A 92 3.56 -16.05 -9.87
CA THR A 92 3.70 -14.62 -9.69
C THR A 92 2.51 -13.93 -10.35
N VAL A 93 1.84 -13.05 -9.61
CA VAL A 93 0.83 -12.14 -10.14
C VAL A 93 1.47 -10.76 -10.24
N LYS A 94 1.52 -10.19 -11.44
CA LYS A 94 2.09 -8.86 -11.67
C LYS A 94 1.02 -7.80 -11.39
N CYS A 95 1.36 -6.79 -10.62
CA CYS A 95 0.42 -5.78 -10.14
C CYS A 95 0.77 -4.36 -10.62
N GLY A 96 1.55 -4.23 -11.69
CA GLY A 96 2.02 -2.94 -12.17
C GLY A 96 3.17 -2.38 -11.33
N TYR A 97 3.25 -1.06 -11.25
CA TYR A 97 4.32 -0.38 -10.54
C TYR A 97 3.86 0.94 -9.92
N TRP A 98 4.58 1.37 -8.91
CA TRP A 98 4.54 2.74 -8.41
C TRP A 98 5.58 3.58 -9.16
N ASP A 99 5.16 4.70 -9.74
CA ASP A 99 6.05 5.69 -10.34
C ASP A 99 6.52 6.66 -9.24
N ASN A 100 7.79 6.54 -8.83
CA ASN A 100 8.35 7.31 -7.71
C ASN A 100 8.47 8.79 -8.05
N ASN A 101 8.65 9.14 -9.33
CA ASN A 101 8.75 10.54 -9.76
C ASN A 101 7.40 11.24 -9.70
N LYS A 102 6.34 10.54 -10.11
CA LYS A 102 4.98 11.10 -10.20
C LYS A 102 4.13 10.85 -8.95
N ASN A 103 4.58 9.96 -8.06
CA ASN A 103 3.81 9.47 -6.91
C ASN A 103 2.43 8.94 -7.31
N VAL A 104 2.41 8.07 -8.32
CA VAL A 104 1.18 7.44 -8.81
C VAL A 104 1.36 5.94 -9.01
N TYR A 105 0.28 5.22 -8.79
CA TYR A 105 0.18 3.81 -9.13
C TYR A 105 -0.21 3.63 -10.59
N VAL A 106 0.54 2.81 -11.31
CA VAL A 106 0.31 2.47 -12.71
C VAL A 106 0.08 0.95 -12.82
N PRO A 107 -1.20 0.52 -12.90
CA PRO A 107 -1.56 -0.90 -12.94
C PRO A 107 -1.53 -1.51 -14.34
N GLU A 108 -1.37 -0.68 -15.38
CA GLU A 108 -1.46 -1.10 -16.79
C GLU A 108 -0.08 -1.34 -17.39
N ASN A 109 0.02 -2.39 -18.19
CA ASN A 109 1.15 -2.62 -19.06
C ASN A 109 0.67 -3.19 -20.40
N LYS A 110 0.99 -2.48 -21.50
CA LYS A 110 0.60 -2.84 -22.86
C LYS A 110 0.98 -4.27 -23.27
N TYR A 111 2.02 -4.85 -22.66
CA TYR A 111 2.59 -6.12 -23.08
C TYR A 111 2.20 -7.30 -22.17
N VAL A 112 1.71 -7.03 -20.96
CA VAL A 112 1.52 -8.06 -19.93
C VAL A 112 0.25 -7.77 -19.16
N ARG A 113 -0.60 -8.78 -19.03
CA ARG A 113 -1.80 -8.75 -18.16
C ARG A 113 -1.38 -8.52 -16.71
N GLN A 114 -2.04 -7.60 -16.02
CA GLN A 114 -1.71 -7.22 -14.65
C GLN A 114 -2.96 -7.27 -13.77
N TYR A 115 -2.78 -7.54 -12.47
CA TYR A 115 -3.85 -7.48 -11.49
C TYR A 115 -3.84 -6.11 -10.83
N ASN A 116 -4.89 -5.33 -11.03
CA ASN A 116 -5.07 -4.05 -10.39
C ASN A 116 -5.53 -4.26 -8.95
N VAL A 117 -4.63 -4.04 -8.00
CA VAL A 117 -4.91 -4.27 -6.57
C VAL A 117 -5.99 -3.35 -6.00
N LEU A 118 -6.19 -2.16 -6.59
CA LEU A 118 -7.24 -1.24 -6.15
C LEU A 118 -8.63 -1.65 -6.66
N LYS A 119 -8.71 -2.17 -7.89
CA LYS A 119 -9.98 -2.61 -8.50
C LYS A 119 -10.29 -4.09 -8.23
N LYS A 120 -9.32 -4.84 -7.71
CA LYS A 120 -9.38 -6.29 -7.46
C LYS A 120 -9.71 -7.12 -8.71
N GLU A 121 -9.23 -6.67 -9.88
CA GLU A 121 -9.48 -7.34 -11.17
C GLU A 121 -8.22 -7.32 -12.06
N TYR A 122 -8.19 -8.20 -13.05
CA TYR A 122 -7.13 -8.20 -14.07
C TYR A 122 -7.43 -7.20 -15.19
N ILE A 123 -6.41 -6.46 -15.60
CA ILE A 123 -6.40 -5.51 -16.70
C ILE A 123 -5.28 -5.77 -17.71
#